data_AF-A0A4V0HS47-F1
#
_entry.id   AF-A0A4V0HS47-F1
#
_cell.length_a   1.000
_cell.length_b   1.000
_cell.length_c   1.000
_cell.angle_alpha   90.00
_cell.angle_beta   90.00
_cell.angle_gamma   90.00
#
_symmetry.space_group_name_H-M   'P 1'
#
loop_
_entity.id
_entity.type
_entity.pdbx_description
1 polymer ?
#
loop_
_entity_poly.entity_id
_entity_poly.type
_entity_poly.pdbx_seq_one_letter_code
_entity_poly.pdbx_strand_id
1 'polypeptide(L)'
;MSGNHSEDDDDRPRSNARWLVGALAVLTVALLVVWWPGCRQYPPVSSRESLGAMKLLYSACNTRDPARLDRVERTVQGLARDGKVTPAERESFERIVATARAGDWEKAEDAAFKFAQDQVGAGSADHDPRDHADEPKPRAKPAKGR
;
A
#
# COMPACT_ATOMS: atom_id res chain seq x y z
N MET A 1 17.39 81.96 -12.37
CA MET A 1 16.23 81.03 -12.32
C MET A 1 16.67 79.74 -12.97
N SER A 2 17.13 78.78 -12.16
CA SER A 2 17.42 77.41 -12.59
C SER A 2 16.98 76.52 -11.44
N GLY A 3 15.78 75.97 -11.54
CA GLY A 3 15.29 74.95 -10.62
C GLY A 3 15.91 73.62 -11.03
N ASN A 4 16.76 73.06 -10.17
CA ASN A 4 17.15 71.66 -10.29
C ASN A 4 16.04 70.79 -9.71
N HIS A 5 15.66 69.81 -10.51
CA HIS A 5 14.63 68.82 -10.31
C HIS A 5 14.99 67.90 -9.13
N SER A 6 14.21 68.01 -8.06
CA SER A 6 13.96 66.99 -7.04
C SER A 6 13.58 65.65 -7.68
N GLU A 7 14.09 64.54 -7.14
CA GLU A 7 13.32 63.45 -6.45
C GLU A 7 12.36 62.73 -7.40
N ASP A 8 12.17 61.43 -7.46
CA ASP A 8 12.45 60.24 -6.65
C ASP A 8 11.71 59.17 -7.46
N ASP A 9 12.29 58.01 -7.77
CA ASP A 9 11.49 56.86 -8.25
C ASP A 9 12.37 55.60 -8.26
N ASP A 10 12.74 55.13 -7.06
CA ASP A 10 13.25 53.76 -6.87
C ASP A 10 12.33 53.00 -5.90
N ASP A 11 11.01 53.08 -6.14
CA ASP A 11 10.00 52.28 -5.45
C ASP A 11 9.94 50.87 -6.06
N ARG A 12 10.96 50.04 -5.79
CA ARG A 12 10.92 48.62 -6.12
C ARG A 12 10.04 47.88 -5.11
N PRO A 13 9.03 47.12 -5.55
CA PRO A 13 8.16 46.37 -4.65
C PRO A 13 8.91 45.11 -4.19
N ARG A 14 9.55 45.18 -3.00
CA ARG A 14 10.34 44.07 -2.43
C ARG A 14 9.50 43.10 -1.59
N SER A 15 8.24 43.45 -1.30
CA SER A 15 7.36 42.72 -0.37
C SER A 15 6.55 41.62 -1.04
N ASN A 16 5.96 41.89 -2.20
CA ASN A 16 5.20 40.95 -3.03
C ASN A 16 6.10 39.85 -3.63
N ALA A 17 7.35 40.15 -3.98
CA ALA A 17 8.29 39.15 -4.50
C ALA A 17 8.58 38.02 -3.49
N ARG A 18 8.71 38.35 -2.19
CA ARG A 18 8.95 37.35 -1.13
C ARG A 18 7.74 36.47 -0.88
N TRP A 19 6.54 37.04 -1.01
CA TRP A 19 5.28 36.31 -0.86
C TRP A 19 5.02 35.38 -2.05
N LEU A 20 5.30 35.85 -3.27
CA LEU A 20 5.21 35.05 -4.49
C LEU A 20 6.22 33.90 -4.50
N VAL A 21 7.46 34.13 -4.04
CA VAL A 21 8.47 33.07 -3.89
C VAL A 21 8.05 32.03 -2.84
N GLY A 22 7.47 32.48 -1.72
CA GLY A 22 6.93 31.58 -0.70
C GLY A 22 5.78 30.72 -1.23
N ALA A 23 4.82 31.35 -1.93
CA ALA A 23 3.69 30.64 -2.53
C ALA A 23 4.13 29.64 -3.61
N LEU A 24 5.11 30.02 -4.44
CA LEU A 24 5.69 29.16 -5.47
C LEU A 24 6.43 27.96 -4.84
N ALA A 25 7.18 28.18 -3.76
CA ALA A 25 7.87 27.10 -3.04
C ALA A 25 6.89 26.10 -2.44
N VAL A 26 5.80 26.57 -1.82
CA VAL A 26 4.74 25.71 -1.27
C VAL A 26 4.06 24.91 -2.39
N LEU A 27 3.72 25.55 -3.51
CA LEU A 27 3.16 24.88 -4.69
C LEU A 27 4.11 23.83 -5.25
N THR A 28 5.41 24.12 -5.32
CA THR A 28 6.43 23.18 -5.80
C THR A 28 6.56 21.97 -4.87
N VAL A 29 6.56 22.18 -3.56
CA VAL A 29 6.59 21.07 -2.57
C VAL A 29 5.31 20.23 -2.65
N ALA A 30 4.14 20.86 -2.78
CA ALA A 30 2.88 20.13 -2.96
C ALA A 30 2.87 19.30 -4.25
N LEU A 31 3.41 19.83 -5.35
CA LEU A 31 3.60 19.10 -6.61
C LEU A 31 4.57 17.91 -6.44
N LEU A 32 5.66 18.07 -5.69
CA LEU A 32 6.61 16.99 -5.42
C LEU A 32 6.02 15.87 -4.54
N VAL A 33 5.11 16.20 -3.61
CA VAL A 33 4.40 15.21 -2.78
C VAL A 33 3.38 14.42 -3.61
N VAL A 34 2.68 15.08 -4.54
CA VAL A 34 1.68 14.41 -5.40
C VAL A 34 2.34 13.53 -6.47
N TRP A 35 3.56 13.86 -6.91
CA TRP A 35 4.25 13.15 -8.00
C TRP A 35 5.20 12.05 -7.55
N TRP A 36 5.30 11.70 -6.27
CA TRP A 36 6.24 10.66 -5.81
C TRP A 36 5.76 9.26 -6.21
N PRO A 37 6.29 8.63 -7.28
CA PRO A 37 5.86 7.33 -7.71
C PRO A 37 6.72 6.31 -6.97
N GLY A 38 6.31 5.86 -5.79
CA GLY A 38 7.06 4.80 -5.11
C GLY A 38 7.01 4.72 -3.59
N CYS A 39 6.18 5.51 -2.90
CA CYS A 39 5.87 5.17 -1.51
C CYS A 39 4.80 4.08 -1.50
N ARG A 40 5.25 2.82 -1.53
CA ARG A 40 4.45 1.64 -1.27
C ARG A 40 3.53 1.94 -0.07
N GLN A 41 2.21 1.95 -0.30
CA GLN A 41 1.24 2.37 0.72
C GLN A 41 1.09 1.29 1.79
N TYR A 42 1.36 0.04 1.42
CA TYR A 42 1.25 -1.12 2.28
C TYR A 42 2.59 -1.83 2.48
N PRO A 43 2.81 -2.43 3.66
CA PRO A 43 4.00 -3.21 3.91
C PRO A 43 4.08 -4.43 2.96
N PRO A 44 5.30 -4.91 2.66
CA PRO A 44 5.45 -6.20 2.00
C PRO A 44 4.83 -7.30 2.85
N VAL A 45 4.19 -8.25 2.19
CA VAL A 45 3.59 -9.41 2.83
C VAL A 45 4.64 -10.51 2.99
N SER A 46 4.83 -10.95 4.23
CA SER A 46 5.94 -11.80 4.68
C SER A 46 5.76 -13.30 4.45
N SER A 47 4.55 -13.79 4.18
CA SER A 47 4.28 -15.23 4.03
C SER A 47 3.30 -15.55 2.89
N ARG A 48 3.37 -16.79 2.37
CA ARG A 48 2.41 -17.25 1.34
C ARG A 48 0.98 -17.30 1.89
N GLU A 49 0.83 -17.63 3.15
CA GLU A 49 -0.46 -17.71 3.83
C GLU A 49 -1.09 -16.32 4.01
N SER A 50 -0.29 -15.30 4.33
CA SER A 50 -0.77 -13.91 4.40
C SER A 50 -1.12 -13.34 3.02
N LEU A 51 -0.41 -13.73 1.96
CA LEU A 51 -0.84 -13.44 0.57
C LEU A 51 -2.19 -14.10 0.24
N GLY A 52 -2.43 -15.32 0.74
CA GLY A 52 -3.72 -15.99 0.64
C GLY A 52 -4.83 -15.21 1.35
N ALA A 53 -4.57 -14.76 2.59
CA ALA A 53 -5.50 -13.93 3.36
C ALA A 53 -5.81 -12.60 2.66
N MET A 54 -4.82 -11.98 2.01
CA MET A 54 -4.98 -10.77 1.21
C MET A 54 -5.90 -10.98 -0.01
N LYS A 55 -5.75 -12.09 -0.74
CA LYS A 55 -6.66 -12.44 -1.85
C LYS A 55 -8.09 -12.67 -1.36
N LEU A 56 -8.24 -13.32 -0.21
CA LEU A 56 -9.54 -13.51 0.42
C LEU A 56 -10.17 -12.19 0.83
N LEU A 57 -9.38 -11.26 1.38
CA LEU A 57 -9.81 -9.91 1.74
C LEU A 57 -10.33 -9.15 0.51
N TYR A 58 -9.55 -9.10 -0.57
CA TYR A 58 -9.97 -8.48 -1.81
C TYR A 58 -11.29 -9.09 -2.32
N SER A 59 -11.39 -10.42 -2.35
CA SER A 59 -12.64 -11.07 -2.76
C SER A 59 -13.81 -10.70 -1.86
N ALA A 60 -13.62 -10.64 -0.54
CA ALA A 60 -14.67 -10.27 0.41
C ALA A 60 -15.17 -8.84 0.20
N CYS A 61 -14.25 -7.89 -0.02
CA CYS A 61 -14.58 -6.49 -0.30
C CYS A 61 -15.31 -6.34 -1.65
N ASN A 62 -14.78 -6.96 -2.72
CA ASN A 62 -15.37 -6.92 -4.06
C ASN A 62 -16.77 -7.57 -4.10
N THR A 63 -16.98 -8.69 -3.40
CA THR A 63 -18.32 -9.31 -3.33
C THR A 63 -19.22 -8.71 -2.24
N ARG A 64 -18.70 -7.74 -1.46
CA ARG A 64 -19.39 -7.11 -0.33
C ARG A 64 -20.00 -8.14 0.64
N ASP A 65 -19.24 -9.20 0.90
CA ASP A 65 -19.72 -10.37 1.65
C ASP A 65 -19.19 -10.31 3.10
N PRO A 66 -20.05 -10.00 4.09
CA PRO A 66 -19.65 -9.89 5.48
C PRO A 66 -19.20 -11.24 6.08
N ALA A 67 -19.74 -12.37 5.60
CA ALA A 67 -19.34 -13.69 6.10
C ALA A 67 -17.93 -14.06 5.62
N ARG A 68 -17.54 -13.63 4.42
CA ARG A 68 -16.15 -13.72 3.96
C ARG A 68 -15.24 -12.81 4.75
N LEU A 69 -15.70 -11.62 5.11
CA LEU A 69 -14.96 -10.69 5.95
C LEU A 69 -14.66 -11.30 7.34
N ASP A 70 -15.65 -11.95 7.96
CA ASP A 70 -15.46 -12.70 9.23
C ASP A 70 -14.41 -13.82 9.10
N ARG A 71 -14.35 -14.46 7.93
CA ARG A 71 -13.37 -15.52 7.66
C ARG A 71 -11.96 -14.94 7.51
N VAL A 72 -11.83 -13.80 6.84
CA VAL A 72 -10.55 -13.09 6.69
C VAL A 72 -10.02 -12.68 8.07
N GLU A 73 -10.86 -12.08 8.90
CA GLU A 73 -10.50 -11.65 10.24
C GLU A 73 -9.99 -12.82 11.10
N ARG A 74 -10.71 -13.95 11.11
CA ARG A 74 -10.28 -15.18 11.80
C ARG A 74 -8.96 -15.73 11.24
N THR A 75 -8.80 -15.70 9.92
CA THR A 75 -7.56 -16.17 9.26
C THR A 75 -6.37 -15.32 9.68
N VAL A 76 -6.51 -13.99 9.62
CA VAL A 76 -5.44 -13.04 9.99
C VAL A 76 -5.09 -13.17 11.47
N GLN A 77 -6.08 -13.32 12.35
CA GLN A 77 -5.83 -13.57 13.77
C GLN A 77 -5.06 -14.88 14.01
N GLY A 78 -5.39 -15.96 13.29
CA GLY A 78 -4.65 -17.21 13.34
C GLY A 78 -3.20 -17.02 12.91
N LEU A 79 -2.98 -16.41 11.75
CA LEU A 79 -1.64 -16.14 11.23
C LEU A 79 -0.81 -15.23 12.13
N ALA A 80 -1.43 -14.25 12.77
CA ALA A 80 -0.75 -13.37 13.73
C ALA A 80 -0.29 -14.15 14.97
N ARG A 81 -1.10 -15.11 15.46
CA ARG A 81 -0.73 -16.00 16.58
C ARG A 81 0.41 -16.94 16.20
N ASP A 82 0.44 -17.37 14.95
CA ASP A 82 1.49 -18.24 14.39
C ASP A 82 2.76 -17.47 13.98
N GLY A 83 2.80 -16.15 14.15
CA GLY A 83 3.94 -15.30 13.75
C GLY A 83 4.13 -15.18 12.23
N LYS A 84 3.11 -15.56 11.43
CA LYS A 84 3.14 -15.53 9.96
C LYS A 84 2.64 -14.23 9.35
N VAL A 85 2.18 -13.30 10.19
CA VAL A 85 1.75 -11.95 9.81
C VAL A 85 2.47 -10.95 10.72
N THR A 86 3.12 -9.96 10.12
CA THR A 86 3.80 -8.90 10.89
C THR A 86 2.77 -7.94 11.50
N PRO A 87 3.11 -7.20 12.58
CA PRO A 87 2.21 -6.21 13.16
C PRO A 87 1.71 -5.17 12.15
N ALA A 88 2.57 -4.73 11.22
CA ALA A 88 2.23 -3.75 10.19
C ALA A 88 1.28 -4.31 9.11
N GLU A 89 1.45 -5.56 8.72
CA GLU A 89 0.51 -6.26 7.85
C GLU A 89 -0.85 -6.39 8.53
N ARG A 90 -0.86 -6.83 9.79
CA ARG A 90 -2.10 -6.98 10.58
C ARG A 90 -2.87 -5.67 10.66
N GLU A 91 -2.20 -4.57 10.97
CA GLU A 91 -2.83 -3.24 11.00
C GLU A 91 -3.44 -2.87 9.64
N SER A 92 -2.81 -3.25 8.54
CA SER A 92 -3.35 -3.02 7.19
C SER A 92 -4.60 -3.85 6.92
N PHE A 93 -4.62 -5.13 7.30
CA PHE A 93 -5.82 -5.97 7.26
C PHE A 93 -6.96 -5.37 8.10
N GLU A 94 -6.67 -5.00 9.34
CA GLU A 94 -7.66 -4.47 10.29
C GLU A 94 -8.28 -3.16 9.79
N ARG A 95 -7.48 -2.24 9.23
CA ARG A 95 -7.99 -0.99 8.64
C ARG A 95 -8.96 -1.22 7.49
N ILE A 96 -8.64 -2.16 6.59
CA ILE A 96 -9.50 -2.47 5.44
C ILE A 96 -10.79 -3.15 5.92
N VAL A 97 -10.68 -4.10 6.86
CA VAL A 97 -11.85 -4.75 7.47
C VAL A 97 -12.75 -3.73 8.17
N ALA A 98 -12.19 -2.81 8.95
CA ALA A 98 -12.95 -1.77 9.62
C ALA A 98 -13.69 -0.86 8.63
N THR A 99 -13.03 -0.49 7.52
CA THR A 99 -13.65 0.31 6.44
C THR A 99 -14.84 -0.43 5.81
N ALA A 100 -14.66 -1.73 5.52
CA ALA A 100 -15.74 -2.57 4.99
C ALA A 100 -16.91 -2.70 5.98
N ARG A 101 -16.63 -2.88 7.28
CA ARG A 101 -17.64 -2.95 8.35
C ARG A 101 -18.42 -1.66 8.53
N ALA A 102 -17.78 -0.51 8.29
CA ALA A 102 -18.43 0.80 8.31
C ALA A 102 -19.43 0.97 7.15
N GLY A 103 -19.45 0.04 6.18
CA GLY A 103 -20.32 0.09 5.00
C GLY A 103 -19.65 0.73 3.79
N ASP A 104 -18.42 1.24 3.94
CA ASP A 104 -17.63 1.87 2.87
C ASP A 104 -16.94 0.81 2.00
N TRP A 105 -17.74 -0.07 1.39
CA TRP A 105 -17.25 -1.23 0.64
C TRP A 105 -16.34 -0.87 -0.54
N GLU A 106 -16.67 0.21 -1.26
CA GLU A 106 -15.89 0.71 -2.40
C GLU A 106 -14.48 1.15 -1.95
N LYS A 107 -14.40 1.93 -0.87
CA LYS A 107 -13.13 2.35 -0.29
C LYS A 107 -12.32 1.16 0.24
N ALA A 108 -12.99 0.16 0.81
CA ALA A 108 -12.34 -1.05 1.28
C ALA A 108 -11.80 -1.92 0.12
N GLU A 109 -12.55 -2.01 -0.98
CA GLU A 109 -12.13 -2.69 -2.20
C GLU A 109 -10.91 -2.01 -2.82
N ASP A 110 -10.94 -0.69 -3.00
CA ASP A 110 -9.80 0.09 -3.49
C ASP A 110 -8.55 -0.11 -2.61
N ALA A 111 -8.75 -0.10 -1.29
CA ALA A 111 -7.67 -0.33 -0.34
C ALA A 111 -7.11 -1.75 -0.42
N ALA A 112 -7.97 -2.77 -0.55
CA ALA A 112 -7.56 -4.17 -0.74
C ALA A 112 -6.85 -4.38 -2.08
N PHE A 113 -7.33 -3.72 -3.14
CA PHE A 113 -6.71 -3.76 -4.46
C PHE A 113 -5.31 -3.15 -4.43
N LYS A 114 -5.15 -1.96 -3.86
CA LYS A 114 -3.84 -1.31 -3.68
C LYS A 114 -2.90 -2.17 -2.82
N PHE A 115 -3.42 -2.78 -1.75
CA PHE A 115 -2.64 -3.68 -0.91
C PHE A 115 -2.11 -4.88 -1.72
N ALA A 116 -2.95 -5.47 -2.58
CA ALA A 116 -2.54 -6.55 -3.47
C ALA A 116 -1.57 -6.10 -4.57
N GLN A 117 -1.82 -4.94 -5.17
CA GLN A 117 -0.95 -4.34 -6.19
C GLN A 117 0.45 -4.08 -5.66
N ASP A 118 0.55 -3.57 -4.42
CA ASP A 118 1.83 -3.34 -3.73
C ASP A 118 2.64 -4.65 -3.54
N GLN A 119 2.05 -5.82 -3.72
CA GLN A 119 2.77 -7.11 -3.67
C GLN A 119 3.24 -7.59 -5.05
N VAL A 120 2.65 -7.09 -6.13
CA VAL A 120 3.02 -7.43 -7.51
C VAL A 120 4.30 -6.67 -7.88
N GLY A 121 5.44 -7.29 -7.58
CA GLY A 121 6.79 -6.71 -7.76
C GLY A 121 7.78 -7.12 -6.66
N ALA A 122 7.28 -7.55 -5.50
CA ALA A 122 8.11 -8.05 -4.39
C ALA A 122 8.36 -9.57 -4.45
N GLY A 123 7.55 -10.32 -5.20
CA GLY A 123 7.64 -11.78 -5.30
C GLY A 123 8.80 -12.35 -6.12
N SER A 124 9.70 -11.50 -6.64
CA SER A 124 10.84 -11.94 -7.46
C SER A 124 12.18 -11.92 -6.72
N ALA A 125 12.24 -11.38 -5.50
CA ALA A 125 13.50 -11.23 -4.76
C ALA A 125 13.77 -12.34 -3.74
N ASP A 126 12.78 -13.16 -3.38
CA ASP A 126 12.88 -14.10 -2.24
C ASP A 126 12.46 -15.54 -2.58
N HIS A 127 12.45 -15.91 -3.87
CA HIS A 127 12.41 -17.32 -4.26
C HIS A 127 13.84 -17.84 -4.36
N ASP A 128 14.35 -18.46 -3.30
CA ASP A 128 15.48 -19.37 -3.42
C ASP A 128 15.00 -20.59 -4.23
N PRO A 129 15.54 -20.86 -5.43
CA PRO A 129 15.16 -22.04 -6.22
C PRO A 129 15.50 -23.37 -5.53
N ARG A 130 16.17 -23.35 -4.37
CA ARG A 130 16.64 -24.53 -3.64
C ARG A 130 15.63 -25.13 -2.65
N ASP A 131 14.49 -24.51 -2.41
CA ASP A 131 13.44 -25.07 -1.51
C ASP A 131 12.63 -26.23 -2.13
N HIS A 132 12.97 -26.68 -3.33
CA HIS A 132 12.38 -27.88 -3.95
C HIS A 132 13.10 -29.20 -3.59
N ALA A 133 13.99 -29.20 -2.59
CA ALA A 133 14.76 -30.40 -2.25
C ALA A 133 14.02 -31.46 -1.40
N ASP A 134 12.88 -31.15 -0.78
CA ASP A 134 12.24 -32.06 0.20
C ASP A 134 10.82 -32.53 -0.17
N GLU A 135 10.47 -32.62 -1.45
CA GLU A 135 9.28 -33.38 -1.84
C GLU A 135 9.63 -34.87 -1.96
N PRO A 136 9.17 -35.76 -1.04
CA PRO A 136 9.37 -37.19 -1.21
C PRO A 136 8.59 -37.63 -2.45
N LYS A 137 9.32 -38.04 -3.49
CA LYS A 137 8.76 -38.63 -4.72
C LYS A 137 7.65 -39.62 -4.36
N PRO A 138 6.46 -39.55 -4.99
CA PRO A 138 5.41 -40.51 -4.73
C PRO A 138 5.93 -41.91 -5.10
N ARG A 139 6.02 -42.79 -4.08
CA ARG A 139 6.36 -44.19 -4.28
C ARG A 139 5.38 -44.80 -5.28
N ALA A 140 5.93 -45.37 -6.35
CA ALA A 140 5.17 -46.13 -7.33
C ALA A 140 4.29 -47.16 -6.63
N LYS A 141 2.99 -47.15 -6.93
CA LYS A 141 2.05 -48.17 -6.45
C LYS A 141 2.46 -49.52 -7.04
N PRO A 142 2.49 -50.62 -6.25
CA PRO A 142 2.82 -51.93 -6.78
C PRO A 142 1.77 -52.37 -7.81
N ALA A 143 2.27 -52.86 -8.95
CA ALA A 143 1.47 -53.47 -10.00
C ALA A 143 0.64 -54.62 -9.40
N LYS A 144 -0.67 -54.55 -9.58
CA LYS A 144 -1.61 -55.57 -9.16
C LYS A 144 -1.46 -56.75 -10.11
N GLY A 145 -0.75 -57.78 -9.66
CA GLY A 145 -0.63 -59.05 -10.38
C GLY A 145 -2.01 -59.69 -10.59
N ARG A 146 -2.26 -60.13 -11.81
CA ARG A 146 -3.28 -61.12 -12.15
C ARG A 146 -2.75 -61.97 -13.29
#